data_AF-A0A2E9JJ06-F1
#
_entry.id   AF-A0A2E9JJ06-F1
#
_cell.length_a   1.000
_cell.length_b   1.000
_cell.length_c   1.000
_cell.angle_alpha   90.00
_cell.angle_beta   90.00
_cell.angle_gamma   90.00
#
_symmetry.space_group_name_H-M   'P 1'
#
loop_
_entity.id
_entity.type
_entity.pdbx_description
1 polymer ?
#
loop_
_entity_poly.entity_id
_entity_poly.type
_entity_poly.pdbx_seq_one_letter_code
_entity_poly.pdbx_strand_id
1 'polypeptide(L)'
;MARSFKTVVSVDDQASASSEAIRTKVAGDSAARMSVDAGGKITWGSGSASGDVTLYRSAANILKTDDTLEAASGVVTLATDGAPSTALANGAIAVDTTNDTFYFRSSGSWQEVSGGGASLTVSDTAPSSPEAGNLWFESDTGNTLVYYTDANTSQWVEVGQSVDSSHEFYIQADGGGPASVYGGTPAFDCGGI
;
A
#
# COMPACT_ATOMS: atom_id res chain seq x y z
N MET A 1 13.61 28.59 45.63
CA MET A 1 13.63 29.84 44.83
C MET A 1 14.39 29.55 43.56
N ALA A 2 13.72 29.56 42.40
CA ALA A 2 14.41 29.35 41.12
C ALA A 2 15.30 30.57 40.83
N ARG A 3 16.60 30.34 40.60
CA ARG A 3 17.56 31.38 40.21
C ARG A 3 17.49 31.50 38.69
N SER A 4 17.23 32.70 38.17
CA SER A 4 17.34 32.96 36.74
C SER A 4 18.83 32.98 36.35
N PHE A 5 19.22 32.20 35.34
CA PHE A 5 20.55 32.31 34.76
C PHE A 5 20.56 33.47 33.75
N LYS A 6 21.47 34.42 33.94
CA LYS A 6 21.67 35.57 33.01
C LYS A 6 22.70 35.24 31.91
N THR A 7 23.34 34.07 32.00
CA THR A 7 24.36 33.54 31.09
C THR A 7 23.93 32.13 30.66
N VAL A 8 24.41 31.68 29.51
CA VAL A 8 24.21 30.31 29.01
C VAL A 8 24.65 29.29 30.05
N VAL A 9 23.85 28.25 30.23
CA VAL A 9 24.24 27.06 30.99
C VAL A 9 24.89 26.09 30.00
N SER A 10 26.21 25.93 30.08
CA SER A 10 26.95 24.93 29.30
C SER A 10 27.34 23.74 30.17
N VAL A 11 27.45 22.58 29.54
CA VAL A 11 27.89 21.33 30.16
C VAL A 11 28.99 20.77 29.26
N ASP A 12 30.23 20.99 29.66
CA ASP A 12 31.44 20.67 28.89
C ASP A 12 32.27 19.57 29.59
N ASP A 13 33.22 18.97 28.88
CA ASP A 13 34.20 17.99 29.41
C ASP A 13 33.61 16.75 30.11
N GLN A 14 32.51 16.22 29.59
CA GLN A 14 31.92 14.98 30.09
C GLN A 14 32.81 13.75 29.78
N ALA A 15 32.85 12.80 30.70
CA ALA A 15 33.76 11.65 30.65
C ALA A 15 33.55 10.71 29.45
N SER A 16 32.33 10.69 28.89
CA SER A 16 31.94 9.86 27.74
C SER A 16 30.69 10.45 27.07
N ALA A 17 30.44 10.07 25.82
CA ALA A 17 29.16 10.36 25.14
C ALA A 17 27.95 9.78 25.90
N SER A 18 28.14 8.73 26.70
CA SER A 18 27.08 8.13 27.52
C SER A 18 26.90 8.79 28.90
N SER A 19 27.71 9.80 29.24
CA SER A 19 27.57 10.52 30.52
C SER A 19 26.29 11.35 30.54
N GLU A 20 25.53 11.28 31.64
CA GLU A 20 24.33 12.11 31.83
C GLU A 20 24.72 13.60 31.91
N ALA A 21 24.19 14.41 30.98
CA ALA A 21 24.43 15.86 30.93
C ALA A 21 23.30 16.64 31.60
N ILE A 22 22.04 16.33 31.29
CA ILE A 22 20.84 16.99 31.85
C ILE A 22 19.83 15.92 32.25
N ARG A 23 19.13 16.10 33.38
CA ARG A 23 18.03 15.21 33.77
C ARG A 23 16.90 15.91 34.52
N THR A 24 15.73 15.27 34.52
CA THR A 24 14.60 15.58 35.39
C THR A 24 14.20 14.34 36.18
N LYS A 25 13.83 14.52 37.45
CA LYS A 25 13.44 13.44 38.36
C LYS A 25 12.38 13.94 39.33
N VAL A 26 11.32 13.17 39.55
CA VAL A 26 10.28 13.49 40.54
C VAL A 26 10.72 12.99 41.91
N ALA A 27 10.36 13.71 42.97
CA ALA A 27 10.64 13.27 44.34
C ALA A 27 9.99 11.90 44.60
N GLY A 28 10.78 10.94 45.10
CA GLY A 28 10.35 9.57 45.31
C GLY A 28 10.59 8.63 44.12
N ASP A 29 10.93 9.15 42.94
CA ASP A 29 11.35 8.30 41.82
C ASP A 29 12.67 7.58 42.13
N SER A 30 12.83 6.38 41.58
CA SER A 30 14.09 5.63 41.63
C SER A 30 15.02 6.01 40.47
N ALA A 31 14.47 6.43 39.33
CA ALA A 31 15.18 6.82 38.11
C ALA A 31 14.77 8.22 37.62
N ALA A 32 15.49 8.76 36.63
CA ALA A 32 15.10 10.01 35.97
C ALA A 32 13.89 9.76 35.03
N ARG A 33 13.02 10.76 34.88
CA ARG A 33 11.88 10.74 33.94
C ARG A 33 12.30 11.15 32.53
N MET A 34 13.30 12.03 32.45
CA MET A 34 13.96 12.42 31.21
C MET A 34 15.44 12.64 31.50
N SER A 35 16.31 12.12 30.66
CA SER A 35 17.75 12.43 30.66
C SER A 35 18.24 12.71 29.25
N VAL A 36 19.29 13.53 29.15
CA VAL A 36 20.07 13.79 27.93
C VAL A 36 21.51 13.40 28.24
N ASP A 37 22.11 12.54 27.44
CA ASP A 37 23.54 12.23 27.54
C ASP A 37 24.41 13.21 26.73
N ALA A 38 25.71 13.19 26.97
CA ALA A 38 26.67 14.05 26.28
C ALA A 38 26.74 13.77 24.76
N GLY A 39 26.29 12.60 24.31
CA GLY A 39 26.13 12.23 22.90
C GLY A 39 24.85 12.78 22.26
N GLY A 40 23.97 13.40 23.05
CA GLY A 40 22.72 14.02 22.60
C GLY A 40 21.54 13.06 22.52
N LYS A 41 21.65 11.82 23.02
CA LYS A 41 20.48 10.93 23.14
C LYS A 41 19.60 11.41 24.27
N ILE A 42 18.33 11.64 23.95
CA ILE A 42 17.28 11.90 24.91
C ILE A 42 16.62 10.58 25.27
N THR A 43 16.46 10.32 26.56
CA THR A 43 15.75 9.15 27.07
C THR A 43 14.63 9.61 27.99
N TRP A 44 13.42 9.07 27.83
CA TRP A 44 12.30 9.24 28.76
C TRP A 44 11.95 7.93 29.43
N GLY A 45 11.42 8.00 30.64
CA GLY A 45 11.05 6.82 31.42
C GLY A 45 9.98 7.09 32.46
N SER A 46 9.49 5.99 33.03
CA SER A 46 8.44 5.97 34.05
C SER A 46 8.91 6.41 35.45
N GLY A 47 10.18 6.79 35.63
CA GLY A 47 10.75 7.17 36.94
C GLY A 47 11.02 5.99 37.90
N SER A 48 10.58 4.78 37.55
CA SER A 48 10.81 3.57 38.35
C SER A 48 11.93 2.69 37.81
N ALA A 49 12.30 2.86 36.54
CA ALA A 49 13.35 2.11 35.85
C ALA A 49 14.13 3.04 34.91
N SER A 50 15.21 2.53 34.33
CA SER A 50 15.90 3.19 33.22
C SER A 50 14.90 3.57 32.13
N GLY A 51 15.11 4.72 31.49
CA GLY A 51 14.21 5.17 30.45
C GLY A 51 14.21 4.22 29.24
N ASP A 52 13.02 4.05 28.68
CA ASP A 52 12.65 3.08 27.65
C ASP A 52 12.23 3.75 26.34
N VAL A 53 12.00 5.06 26.33
CA VAL A 53 11.72 5.84 25.11
C VAL A 53 12.93 6.67 24.73
N THR A 54 13.33 6.65 23.46
CA THR A 54 14.59 7.28 23.01
C THR A 54 14.41 8.19 21.81
N LEU A 55 15.26 9.22 21.70
CA LEU A 55 15.40 10.03 20.49
C LEU A 55 16.86 10.49 20.35
N TYR A 56 17.52 10.10 19.26
CA TYR A 56 18.95 10.36 19.07
C TYR A 56 19.36 10.36 17.61
N ARG A 57 20.54 10.92 17.32
CA ARG A 57 21.18 10.85 16.00
C ARG A 57 21.94 9.52 15.87
N SER A 58 21.55 8.64 14.95
CA SER A 58 22.24 7.35 14.75
C SER A 58 23.39 7.46 13.75
N ALA A 59 23.31 8.38 12.80
CA ALA A 59 24.35 8.68 11.82
C ALA A 59 24.18 10.11 11.28
N ALA A 60 25.02 10.51 10.32
CA ALA A 60 24.84 11.80 9.67
C ALA A 60 23.44 11.94 9.04
N ASN A 61 22.70 12.95 9.48
CA ASN A 61 21.35 13.28 9.00
C ASN A 61 20.26 12.24 9.30
N ILE A 62 20.50 11.33 10.25
CA ILE A 62 19.52 10.30 10.63
C ILE A 62 19.15 10.47 12.11
N LEU A 63 17.87 10.75 12.37
CA LEU A 63 17.25 10.75 13.71
C LEU A 63 16.53 9.41 13.92
N LYS A 64 16.66 8.81 15.11
CA LYS A 64 16.14 7.48 15.43
C LYS A 64 15.56 7.42 16.86
N THR A 65 14.53 6.60 17.02
CA THR A 65 14.12 5.96 18.29
C THR A 65 14.39 4.46 18.20
N ASP A 66 14.65 3.79 19.31
CA ASP A 66 14.94 2.35 19.31
C ASP A 66 13.71 1.50 19.00
N ASP A 67 12.51 1.99 19.35
CA ASP A 67 11.22 1.33 19.15
C ASP A 67 10.31 2.11 18.18
N THR A 68 8.99 2.10 18.40
CA THR A 68 8.00 2.76 17.53
C THR A 68 7.83 4.24 17.86
N LEU A 69 7.70 5.08 16.83
CA LEU A 69 7.20 6.45 16.98
C LEU A 69 5.69 6.47 16.73
N GLU A 70 4.89 6.71 17.77
CA GLU A 70 3.45 6.87 17.66
C GLU A 70 3.09 8.36 17.49
N ALA A 71 2.58 8.74 16.31
CA ALA A 71 2.08 10.09 16.03
C ALA A 71 0.56 10.02 15.82
N ALA A 72 -0.22 10.38 16.86
CA ALA A 72 -1.67 10.20 16.89
C ALA A 72 -2.43 10.89 15.74
N SER A 73 -1.89 11.99 15.20
CA SER A 73 -2.44 12.71 14.03
C SER A 73 -1.73 12.39 12.71
N GLY A 74 -0.90 11.34 12.70
CA GLY A 74 -0.08 10.94 11.57
C GLY A 74 1.33 11.56 11.58
N VAL A 75 2.25 10.91 10.88
CA VAL A 75 3.55 11.49 10.53
C VAL A 75 3.36 12.18 9.18
N VAL A 76 3.35 13.51 9.17
CA VAL A 76 3.41 14.25 7.91
C VAL A 76 4.79 14.03 7.33
N THR A 77 4.86 13.20 6.29
CA THR A 77 6.04 13.06 5.47
C THR A 77 6.05 14.17 4.42
N LEU A 78 6.97 14.14 3.44
CA LEU A 78 7.08 15.23 2.48
C LEU A 78 5.73 15.47 1.76
N ALA A 79 5.11 16.63 1.99
CA ALA A 79 3.98 17.09 1.20
C ALA A 79 4.52 17.86 -0.02
N THR A 80 4.12 17.46 -1.21
CA THR A 80 4.58 18.08 -2.47
C THR A 80 3.41 18.61 -3.27
N ASP A 81 3.65 19.74 -3.95
CA ASP A 81 2.76 20.26 -4.98
C ASP A 81 3.10 19.55 -6.31
N GLY A 82 2.40 18.44 -6.58
CA GLY A 82 2.72 17.49 -7.65
C GLY A 82 3.72 16.41 -7.22
N ALA A 83 4.12 15.55 -8.17
CA ALA A 83 4.94 14.38 -7.87
C ALA A 83 6.29 14.74 -7.20
N PRO A 84 6.73 13.99 -6.18
CA PRO A 84 7.91 14.33 -5.39
C PRO A 84 9.22 14.21 -6.19
N SER A 85 10.09 15.21 -6.08
CA SER A 85 11.40 15.27 -6.77
C SER A 85 12.62 15.26 -5.82
N THR A 86 12.40 15.40 -4.51
CA THR A 86 13.48 15.53 -3.52
C THR A 86 14.24 14.21 -3.34
N ALA A 87 15.57 14.28 -3.19
CA ALA A 87 16.41 13.12 -2.91
C ALA A 87 16.47 12.78 -1.40
N LEU A 88 15.65 11.82 -0.97
CA LEU A 88 15.61 11.23 0.37
C LEU A 88 16.22 9.80 0.39
N ALA A 89 16.25 9.14 1.55
CA ALA A 89 16.60 7.72 1.64
C ALA A 89 15.42 6.82 1.20
N ASN A 90 15.72 5.60 0.76
CA ASN A 90 14.66 4.60 0.49
C ASN A 90 13.83 4.35 1.76
N GLY A 91 12.52 4.12 1.60
CA GLY A 91 11.56 4.00 2.69
C GLY A 91 10.89 5.32 3.11
N ALA A 92 11.31 6.46 2.55
CA ALA A 92 10.57 7.70 2.71
C ALA A 92 9.17 7.60 2.07
N ILE A 93 8.19 8.26 2.69
CA ILE A 93 6.83 8.42 2.17
C ILE A 93 6.67 9.88 1.73
N ALA A 94 5.80 10.15 0.77
CA ALA A 94 5.36 11.48 0.40
C ALA A 94 3.86 11.47 0.04
N VAL A 95 3.23 12.64 0.18
CA VAL A 95 1.85 12.90 -0.27
C VAL A 95 1.91 14.01 -1.30
N ASP A 96 1.49 13.70 -2.51
CA ASP A 96 1.21 14.67 -3.55
C ASP A 96 -0.17 15.27 -3.28
N THR A 97 -0.21 16.52 -2.84
CA THR A 97 -1.46 17.22 -2.49
C THR A 97 -2.19 17.79 -3.70
N THR A 98 -1.58 17.75 -4.88
CA THR A 98 -2.15 18.26 -6.13
C THR A 98 -2.80 17.15 -6.92
N ASN A 99 -2.26 15.93 -6.83
CA ASN A 99 -2.79 14.74 -7.47
C ASN A 99 -3.37 13.71 -6.50
N ASP A 100 -3.55 14.07 -5.22
CA ASP A 100 -4.15 13.24 -4.15
C ASP A 100 -3.54 11.83 -4.06
N THR A 101 -2.22 11.73 -4.22
CA THR A 101 -1.52 10.44 -4.41
C THR A 101 -0.40 10.24 -3.40
N PHE A 102 -0.27 9.02 -2.89
CA PHE A 102 0.85 8.61 -2.04
C PHE A 102 2.04 8.15 -2.87
N TYR A 103 3.25 8.45 -2.42
CA TYR A 103 4.48 7.93 -2.99
C TYR A 103 5.34 7.28 -1.90
N PHE A 104 6.11 6.25 -2.26
CA PHE A 104 7.20 5.73 -1.44
C PHE A 104 8.51 5.74 -2.22
N ARG A 105 9.64 5.94 -1.54
CA ARG A 105 10.94 5.92 -2.20
C ARG A 105 11.53 4.50 -2.19
N SER A 106 11.89 3.99 -3.35
CA SER A 106 12.59 2.71 -3.50
C SER A 106 13.66 2.80 -4.60
N SER A 107 14.76 2.09 -4.43
CA SER A 107 15.88 2.05 -5.40
C SER A 107 16.35 3.44 -5.89
N GLY A 108 16.30 4.45 -5.01
CA GLY A 108 16.73 5.82 -5.31
C GLY A 108 15.70 6.69 -6.04
N SER A 109 14.52 6.17 -6.35
CA SER A 109 13.45 6.87 -7.08
C SER A 109 12.14 6.88 -6.31
N TRP A 110 11.28 7.86 -6.57
CA TRP A 110 9.91 7.88 -6.05
C TRP A 110 9.03 6.93 -6.86
N GLN A 111 8.23 6.14 -6.17
CA GLN A 111 7.28 5.20 -6.75
C GLN A 111 5.89 5.62 -6.30
N GLU A 112 5.00 5.75 -7.26
CA GLU A 112 3.60 6.05 -6.99
C GLU A 112 2.92 4.85 -6.33
N VAL A 113 2.13 5.11 -5.28
CA VAL A 113 1.19 4.13 -4.74
C VAL A 113 -0.11 4.31 -5.51
N SER A 114 -0.11 3.90 -6.78
CA SER A 114 -1.36 3.67 -7.51
C SER A 114 -1.96 2.36 -7.00
N GLY A 115 -3.28 2.28 -6.88
CA GLY A 115 -3.96 1.04 -6.46
C GLY A 115 -3.59 -0.08 -7.44
N GLY A 116 -2.68 -0.96 -7.04
CA GLY A 116 -2.03 -1.98 -7.90
C GLY A 116 -2.94 -3.16 -8.30
N GLY A 117 -4.18 -2.88 -8.66
CA GLY A 117 -5.11 -3.84 -9.25
C GLY A 117 -5.55 -3.38 -10.63
N ALA A 118 -6.21 -4.29 -11.36
CA ALA A 118 -6.92 -3.95 -12.58
C ALA A 118 -7.76 -2.70 -12.37
N SER A 119 -7.48 -1.61 -13.11
CA SER A 119 -8.41 -0.49 -13.11
C SER A 119 -9.69 -0.93 -13.82
N LEU A 120 -10.86 -0.66 -13.24
CA LEU A 120 -12.15 -0.88 -13.89
C LEU A 120 -12.60 0.42 -14.54
N THR A 121 -12.73 0.42 -15.86
CA THR A 121 -13.34 1.53 -16.61
C THR A 121 -14.78 1.16 -16.98
N VAL A 122 -15.70 2.13 -16.95
CA VAL A 122 -17.10 1.97 -17.40
C VAL A 122 -17.34 2.96 -18.53
N SER A 123 -17.65 2.47 -19.73
CA SER A 123 -17.88 3.33 -20.91
C SER A 123 -18.44 2.55 -22.09
N ASP A 124 -19.19 3.22 -22.97
CA ASP A 124 -19.80 2.68 -24.21
C ASP A 124 -18.78 2.33 -25.32
N THR A 125 -17.53 2.72 -25.14
CA THR A 125 -16.45 2.42 -26.09
C THR A 125 -15.24 1.92 -25.33
N ALA A 126 -14.55 0.92 -25.91
CA ALA A 126 -13.35 0.35 -25.32
C ALA A 126 -12.29 1.45 -25.03
N PRO A 127 -11.65 1.43 -23.85
CA PRO A 127 -10.55 2.35 -23.55
C PRO A 127 -9.44 2.26 -24.60
N SER A 128 -8.92 3.41 -25.03
CA SER A 128 -7.92 3.51 -26.12
C SER A 128 -6.47 3.31 -25.67
N SER A 129 -6.21 3.30 -24.36
CA SER A 129 -4.87 3.08 -23.79
C SER A 129 -4.92 2.22 -22.50
N PRO A 130 -5.42 0.98 -22.57
CA PRO A 130 -5.47 0.10 -21.40
C PRO A 130 -4.12 -0.56 -21.09
N GLU A 131 -3.91 -0.87 -19.82
CA GLU A 131 -2.80 -1.70 -19.35
C GLU A 131 -3.24 -3.16 -19.25
N ALA A 132 -2.30 -4.10 -19.43
CA ALA A 132 -2.58 -5.52 -19.32
C ALA A 132 -3.15 -5.84 -17.93
N GLY A 133 -4.29 -6.52 -17.91
CA GLY A 133 -5.05 -6.85 -16.70
C GLY A 133 -6.15 -5.85 -16.34
N ASN A 134 -6.23 -4.67 -16.96
CA ASN A 134 -7.36 -3.74 -16.73
C ASN A 134 -8.70 -4.40 -17.03
N LEU A 135 -9.75 -3.98 -16.32
CA LEU A 135 -11.12 -4.37 -16.56
C LEU A 135 -11.89 -3.24 -17.26
N TRP A 136 -12.82 -3.60 -18.12
CA TRP A 136 -13.75 -2.68 -18.76
C TRP A 136 -15.16 -3.24 -18.67
N PHE A 137 -16.10 -2.47 -18.11
CA PHE A 137 -17.52 -2.75 -18.19
C PHE A 137 -18.09 -1.93 -19.34
N GLU A 138 -18.51 -2.63 -20.40
CA GLU A 138 -19.17 -2.03 -21.53
C GLU A 138 -20.62 -1.68 -21.15
N SER A 139 -20.92 -0.40 -20.96
CA SER A 139 -22.19 0.07 -20.40
C SER A 139 -23.40 -0.17 -21.32
N ASP A 140 -23.19 -0.28 -22.62
CA ASP A 140 -24.27 -0.55 -23.58
C ASP A 140 -24.70 -2.02 -23.59
N THR A 141 -23.74 -2.95 -23.48
CA THR A 141 -23.99 -4.40 -23.59
C THR A 141 -24.04 -5.12 -22.24
N GLY A 142 -23.46 -4.52 -21.21
CA GLY A 142 -23.27 -5.13 -19.88
C GLY A 142 -22.10 -6.09 -19.81
N ASN A 143 -21.29 -6.20 -20.87
CA ASN A 143 -20.16 -7.12 -20.91
C ASN A 143 -19.04 -6.62 -20.00
N THR A 144 -18.45 -7.53 -19.23
CA THR A 144 -17.21 -7.24 -18.50
C THR A 144 -16.06 -7.85 -19.28
N LEU A 145 -15.01 -7.07 -19.55
CA LEU A 145 -13.86 -7.50 -20.33
C LEU A 145 -12.56 -7.27 -19.55
N VAL A 146 -11.54 -8.09 -19.79
CA VAL A 146 -10.16 -7.91 -19.33
C VAL A 146 -9.26 -7.60 -20.51
N TYR A 147 -8.38 -6.60 -20.37
CA TYR A 147 -7.38 -6.34 -21.40
C TYR A 147 -6.24 -7.35 -21.26
N TYR A 148 -6.23 -8.34 -22.15
CA TYR A 148 -5.27 -9.43 -22.15
C TYR A 148 -4.17 -9.15 -23.17
N THR A 149 -2.92 -9.28 -22.76
CA THR A 149 -1.75 -9.21 -23.64
C THR A 149 -0.97 -10.51 -23.54
N ASP A 150 -0.73 -11.17 -24.67
CA ASP A 150 0.16 -12.33 -24.78
C ASP A 150 1.50 -11.92 -25.43
N ALA A 151 2.31 -12.90 -25.85
CA ALA A 151 3.63 -12.65 -26.42
C ALA A 151 3.60 -11.83 -27.73
N ASN A 152 2.46 -11.77 -28.43
CA ASN A 152 2.38 -11.27 -29.79
C ASN A 152 1.18 -10.34 -30.04
N THR A 153 0.17 -10.32 -29.16
CA THR A 153 -1.11 -9.62 -29.36
C THR A 153 -1.66 -9.04 -28.07
N SER A 154 -2.52 -8.04 -28.20
CA SER A 154 -3.27 -7.43 -27.10
C SER A 154 -4.73 -7.23 -27.51
N GLN A 155 -5.66 -7.63 -26.65
CA GLN A 155 -7.10 -7.59 -26.93
C GLN A 155 -7.93 -7.49 -25.66
N TRP A 156 -9.14 -6.94 -25.79
CA TRP A 156 -10.17 -7.10 -24.77
C TRP A 156 -10.81 -8.49 -24.89
N VAL A 157 -10.83 -9.22 -23.77
CA VAL A 157 -11.40 -10.57 -23.67
C VAL A 157 -12.55 -10.52 -22.67
N GLU A 158 -13.73 -10.97 -23.07
CA GLU A 158 -14.89 -11.01 -22.18
C GLU A 158 -14.66 -11.97 -21.00
N VAL A 159 -15.01 -11.51 -19.80
CA VAL A 159 -14.94 -12.22 -18.54
C VAL A 159 -16.36 -12.66 -18.18
N GLY A 160 -16.56 -13.97 -18.20
CA GLY A 160 -17.88 -14.56 -18.06
C GLY A 160 -18.40 -14.99 -19.41
N GLN A 161 -18.73 -16.26 -19.53
CA GLN A 161 -19.36 -16.82 -20.71
C GLN A 161 -20.87 -16.54 -20.62
N SER A 162 -21.42 -15.75 -21.54
CA SER A 162 -22.80 -15.98 -21.95
C SER A 162 -22.84 -17.36 -22.59
N VAL A 163 -23.75 -18.23 -22.13
CA VAL A 163 -24.09 -19.44 -22.90
C VAL A 163 -24.60 -18.95 -24.25
N ASP A 164 -23.74 -18.99 -25.26
CA ASP A 164 -24.10 -18.56 -26.60
C ASP A 164 -25.32 -19.37 -27.04
N SER A 165 -26.41 -18.67 -27.35
CA SER A 165 -27.62 -19.21 -27.95
C SER A 165 -27.36 -19.99 -29.25
N SER A 166 -26.15 -19.94 -29.81
CA SER A 166 -25.71 -20.75 -30.95
C SER A 166 -25.40 -22.22 -30.63
N HIS A 167 -25.26 -22.62 -29.36
CA HIS A 167 -25.19 -24.04 -29.01
C HIS A 167 -26.60 -24.64 -28.95
N GLU A 168 -27.21 -24.80 -30.12
CA GLU A 168 -28.33 -25.71 -30.26
C GLU A 168 -27.81 -27.14 -30.05
N PHE A 169 -28.29 -27.81 -28.99
CA PHE A 169 -28.00 -29.21 -28.76
C PHE A 169 -28.74 -30.05 -29.81
N TYR A 170 -28.08 -30.33 -30.93
CA TYR A 170 -28.63 -31.18 -31.98
C TYR A 170 -28.66 -32.65 -31.53
N ILE A 171 -29.81 -33.13 -31.06
CA ILE A 171 -30.07 -34.57 -30.96
C ILE A 171 -30.49 -35.06 -32.35
N GLN A 172 -29.58 -35.70 -33.09
CA GLN A 172 -29.97 -36.36 -34.35
C GLN A 172 -30.79 -37.61 -34.04
N ALA A 173 -32.11 -37.50 -34.21
CA ALA A 173 -33.01 -38.65 -34.27
C ALA A 173 -33.38 -38.89 -35.74
N ASP A 174 -32.58 -39.69 -36.45
CA ASP A 174 -32.81 -39.97 -37.88
C ASP A 174 -33.96 -40.96 -38.14
N GLY A 175 -34.66 -41.41 -37.09
CA GLY A 175 -35.78 -42.34 -37.19
C GLY A 175 -35.42 -43.75 -37.69
N GLY A 176 -34.13 -44.05 -37.90
CA GLY A 176 -33.63 -45.33 -38.38
C GLY A 176 -33.96 -45.59 -39.85
N GLY A 177 -33.18 -45.04 -40.77
CA GLY A 177 -33.14 -45.51 -42.16
C GLY A 177 -32.42 -46.86 -42.28
N PRO A 178 -32.66 -47.66 -43.35
CA PRO A 178 -32.16 -49.04 -43.50
C PRO A 178 -30.62 -49.20 -43.58
N ALA A 179 -29.85 -48.11 -43.47
CA ALA A 179 -28.39 -48.11 -43.43
C ALA A 179 -27.80 -47.42 -42.17
N SER A 180 -28.61 -47.10 -41.15
CA SER A 180 -28.11 -46.51 -39.90
C SER A 180 -27.48 -47.58 -38.99
N VAL A 181 -26.32 -47.26 -38.39
CA VAL A 181 -25.55 -48.17 -37.51
C VAL A 181 -26.14 -48.28 -36.10
N TYR A 182 -26.93 -47.30 -35.67
CA TYR A 182 -27.60 -47.29 -34.37
C TYR A 182 -29.11 -47.21 -34.58
N GLY A 183 -29.84 -48.18 -34.03
CA GLY A 183 -31.30 -48.23 -34.13
C GLY A 183 -31.92 -46.95 -33.58
N GLY A 184 -32.84 -46.36 -34.35
CA GLY A 184 -33.46 -45.08 -34.04
C GLY A 184 -34.00 -44.99 -32.60
N THR A 185 -33.87 -43.81 -31.99
CA THR A 185 -34.34 -43.53 -30.63
C THR A 185 -35.84 -43.77 -30.54
N PRO A 186 -36.34 -44.73 -29.72
CA PRO A 186 -37.71 -45.22 -29.86
C PRO A 186 -38.82 -44.28 -29.35
N ALA A 187 -38.52 -43.24 -28.56
CA ALA A 187 -39.48 -42.16 -28.24
C ALA A 187 -38.80 -40.97 -27.54
N PHE A 188 -39.27 -39.75 -27.83
CA PHE A 188 -39.14 -38.59 -26.93
C PHE A 188 -40.49 -38.43 -26.20
N ASP A 189 -40.55 -38.79 -24.93
CA ASP A 189 -41.70 -38.49 -24.07
C ASP A 189 -41.55 -37.07 -23.55
N CYS A 190 -42.35 -36.13 -24.06
CA CYS A 190 -42.36 -34.75 -23.60
C CYS A 190 -43.21 -34.54 -22.34
N GLY A 191 -43.72 -35.61 -21.72
CA GLY A 191 -44.61 -35.55 -20.57
C GLY A 191 -46.04 -35.15 -20.96
N GLY A 192 -47.02 -35.80 -20.33
CA GLY A 192 -48.44 -35.45 -20.45
C GLY A 192 -48.78 -34.18 -19.66
N ILE A 193 -49.77 -33.43 -20.18
CA ILE A 193 -50.43 -32.31 -19.50
C ILE A 193 -51.04 -32.71 -18.16
#